data_AF-A0A821I856-F1
#
_entry.id   AF-A0A821I856-F1
#
_cell.length_a   1.000
_cell.length_b   1.000
_cell.length_c   1.000
_cell.angle_alpha   90.00
_cell.angle_beta   90.00
_cell.angle_gamma   90.00
#
_symmetry.space_group_name_H-M   'P 1'
#
loop_
_entity.id
_entity.type
_entity.pdbx_description
1 polymer ?
#
loop_
_entity_poly.entity_id
_entity_poly.type
_entity_poly.pdbx_seq_one_letter_code
_entity_poly.pdbx_strand_id
1 'polypeptide(L)'
;MLKKHIINKTSLSTDAMNAPDLFKVTMAAYETITFDLERHVRRDAGNFKDRRYALFTGIQIHGPGGSDYCWLGKASLLVNGVLSPLVLSTHVSLLPSIGSTIMPQ
;
A
#
# COMPACT_ATOMS: atom_id res chain seq x y z
N MET A 1 -13.59 3.83 16.00
CA MET A 1 -13.06 4.96 15.22
C MET A 1 -12.73 4.53 13.78
N LEU A 2 -11.79 3.58 13.56
CA LEU A 2 -11.34 3.16 12.22
C LEU A 2 -12.45 2.60 11.31
N LYS A 3 -13.27 1.65 11.79
CA LYS A 3 -14.38 1.04 11.02
C LYS A 3 -15.31 2.10 10.39
N LYS A 4 -15.80 3.05 11.20
CA LYS A 4 -16.67 4.14 10.73
C LYS A 4 -15.95 5.02 9.69
N HIS A 5 -14.66 5.24 9.88
CA HIS A 5 -13.87 6.08 8.98
C HIS A 5 -13.71 5.44 7.58
N ILE A 6 -13.41 4.13 7.54
CA ILE A 6 -13.30 3.37 6.29
C ILE A 6 -14.65 3.33 5.56
N ILE A 7 -15.74 2.97 6.25
CA ILE A 7 -17.08 2.91 5.65
C ILE A 7 -17.47 4.25 5.02
N ASN A 8 -17.24 5.36 5.74
CA ASN A 8 -17.59 6.69 5.27
C ASN A 8 -16.80 7.14 4.03
N LYS A 9 -15.58 6.62 3.81
CA LYS A 9 -14.72 7.02 2.70
C LYS A 9 -14.78 6.10 1.48
N THR A 10 -15.17 4.84 1.66
CA THR A 10 -15.03 3.80 0.62
C THR A 10 -16.36 3.19 0.19
N SER A 11 -17.48 3.62 0.79
CA SER A 11 -18.83 3.10 0.50
C SER A 11 -18.95 1.58 0.67
N LEU A 12 -18.08 0.97 1.49
CA LEU A 12 -18.14 -0.45 1.79
C LEU A 12 -19.48 -0.82 2.43
N SER A 13 -20.09 -1.88 1.89
CA SER A 13 -21.33 -2.42 2.43
C SER A 13 -21.17 -2.85 3.88
N THR A 14 -22.20 -2.55 4.68
CA THR A 14 -22.30 -2.98 6.08
C THR A 14 -23.38 -4.04 6.29
N ASP A 15 -24.10 -4.38 5.23
CA ASP A 15 -25.11 -5.43 5.22
C ASP A 15 -24.42 -6.79 5.22
N ALA A 16 -24.86 -7.68 6.11
CA ALA A 16 -24.32 -9.03 6.26
C ALA A 16 -24.55 -9.90 5.00
N MET A 17 -25.63 -9.65 4.26
CA MET A 17 -25.93 -10.37 3.01
C MET A 17 -25.03 -9.94 1.84
N ASN A 18 -24.41 -8.75 1.96
CA ASN A 18 -23.57 -8.15 0.94
C ASN A 18 -22.21 -7.74 1.52
N ALA A 19 -21.69 -8.51 2.49
CA ALA A 19 -20.46 -8.17 3.18
C ALA A 19 -19.26 -8.22 2.23
N PRO A 20 -18.38 -7.20 2.23
CA PRO A 20 -17.19 -7.20 1.40
C PRO A 20 -16.20 -8.28 1.85
N ASP A 21 -15.49 -8.87 0.89
CA ASP A 21 -14.38 -9.77 1.18
C ASP A 21 -13.22 -9.04 1.89
N LEU A 22 -12.35 -9.83 2.55
CA LEU A 22 -11.22 -9.30 3.31
C LEU A 22 -10.28 -8.46 2.44
N PHE A 23 -10.10 -8.82 1.17
CA PHE A 23 -9.24 -8.09 0.26
C PHE A 23 -9.78 -6.67 0.02
N LYS A 24 -11.08 -6.52 -0.27
CA LYS A 24 -11.73 -5.21 -0.41
C LYS A 24 -11.63 -4.37 0.86
N VAL A 25 -11.82 -4.98 2.03
CA VAL A 25 -11.69 -4.29 3.32
C VAL A 25 -10.25 -3.79 3.52
N THR A 26 -9.26 -4.62 3.25
CA THR A 26 -7.83 -4.25 3.37
C THR A 26 -7.45 -3.14 2.39
N MET A 27 -7.90 -3.21 1.13
CA MET A 27 -7.65 -2.16 0.14
C MET A 27 -8.28 -0.83 0.56
N ALA A 28 -9.54 -0.85 1.02
CA ALA A 28 -10.23 0.33 1.51
C ALA A 28 -9.54 0.95 2.74
N ALA A 29 -9.03 0.10 3.65
CA ALA A 29 -8.25 0.54 4.79
C ALA A 29 -6.94 1.21 4.33
N TYR A 30 -6.21 0.58 3.42
CA TYR A 30 -4.99 1.11 2.83
C TYR A 30 -5.21 2.48 2.18
N GLU A 31 -6.24 2.63 1.35
CA GLU A 31 -6.59 3.90 0.69
C GLU A 31 -6.91 4.99 1.71
N THR A 32 -7.72 4.64 2.72
CA THR A 32 -8.15 5.54 3.78
C THR A 32 -6.95 6.05 4.59
N ILE A 33 -6.11 5.14 5.07
CA ILE A 33 -4.92 5.45 5.87
C ILE A 33 -3.94 6.28 5.05
N THR A 34 -3.68 5.89 3.80
CA THR A 34 -2.77 6.60 2.90
C THR A 34 -3.25 8.02 2.64
N PHE A 35 -4.55 8.21 2.39
CA PHE A 35 -5.14 9.54 2.18
C PHE A 35 -4.94 10.44 3.40
N ASP A 36 -5.24 9.94 4.61
CA ASP A 36 -5.09 10.75 5.83
C ASP A 36 -3.64 11.08 6.11
N LEU A 37 -2.74 10.12 5.92
CA LEU A 37 -1.32 10.33 6.09
C LEU A 37 -0.80 11.40 5.13
N GLU A 38 -1.13 11.32 3.84
CA GLU A 38 -0.76 12.36 2.88
C GLU A 38 -1.36 13.72 3.24
N ARG A 39 -2.62 13.76 3.72
CA ARG A 39 -3.27 15.00 4.16
C ARG A 39 -2.53 15.63 5.33
N HIS A 40 -2.14 14.85 6.34
CA HIS A 40 -1.37 15.32 7.48
C HIS A 40 0.01 15.82 7.06
N VAL A 41 0.71 15.04 6.22
CA VAL A 41 2.01 15.41 5.67
C VAL A 41 1.93 16.73 4.90
N ARG A 42 0.93 16.93 4.04
CA ARG A 42 0.76 18.18 3.28
C ARG A 42 0.47 19.38 4.20
N ARG A 43 -0.35 19.19 5.23
CA ARG A 43 -0.66 20.25 6.20
C ARG A 43 0.59 20.69 6.96
N ASP A 44 1.44 19.74 7.32
CA ASP A 44 2.60 19.99 8.16
C ASP A 44 3.88 20.24 7.33
N ALA A 45 3.81 20.11 6.00
CA ALA A 45 4.94 20.24 5.08
C ALA A 45 5.71 21.56 5.23
N GLY A 46 5.00 22.66 5.51
CA GLY A 46 5.62 23.96 5.75
C GLY A 46 6.57 24.00 6.95
N ASN A 47 6.40 23.09 7.91
CA ASN A 47 7.26 22.95 9.11
C ASN A 47 8.53 22.14 8.82
N PHE A 48 8.60 21.49 7.67
CA PHE A 48 9.69 20.57 7.29
C PHE A 48 10.52 21.09 6.10
N LYS A 49 10.54 22.41 5.87
CA LYS A 49 11.30 23.01 4.76
C LYS A 49 12.78 22.65 4.76
N ASP A 50 13.36 22.46 5.94
CA ASP A 50 14.79 22.14 6.10
C ASP A 50 15.06 20.62 6.15
N ARG A 51 14.04 19.79 5.93
CA ARG A 51 14.15 18.33 6.01
C ARG A 51 13.72 17.68 4.70
N ARG A 52 14.30 16.50 4.45
CA ARG A 52 13.91 15.62 3.35
C ARG A 52 13.49 14.30 3.94
N TYR A 53 12.31 13.81 3.56
CA TYR A 53 11.87 12.48 3.92
C TYR A 53 11.08 11.85 2.80
N ALA A 54 11.19 10.53 2.68
CA ALA A 54 10.36 9.74 1.80
C ALA A 54 9.21 9.13 2.61
N LEU A 55 8.05 9.05 1.97
CA LEU A 55 6.87 8.39 2.49
C LEU A 55 6.57 7.18 1.61
N PHE A 56 6.49 6.01 2.22
CA PHE A 56 6.07 4.77 1.57
C PHE A 56 4.84 4.24 2.28
N THR A 57 3.80 3.89 1.52
CA THR A 57 2.63 3.19 2.03
C THR A 57 2.42 1.90 1.27
N GLY A 58 1.86 0.91 1.94
CA GLY A 58 1.66 -0.42 1.39
C GLY A 58 0.81 -1.28 2.29
N ILE A 59 0.71 -2.56 1.92
CA ILE A 59 -0.01 -3.58 2.68
C ILE A 59 1.00 -4.65 3.09
N GLN A 60 1.12 -4.87 4.40
CA GLN A 60 1.84 -6.01 4.94
C GLN A 60 0.95 -7.25 4.86
N ILE A 61 1.50 -8.34 4.35
CA ILE A 61 0.80 -9.60 4.13
C ILE A 61 1.57 -10.67 4.90
N HIS A 62 0.92 -11.25 5.91
CA HIS A 62 1.47 -12.37 6.68
C HIS A 62 1.19 -13.67 5.92
N GLY A 63 2.26 -14.31 5.45
CA GLY A 63 2.25 -15.56 4.73
C GLY A 63 2.39 -16.79 5.65
N PRO A 64 2.27 -18.00 5.07
CA PRO A 64 2.45 -19.23 5.81
C PRO A 64 3.90 -19.38 6.32
N GLY A 65 4.07 -20.14 7.41
CA GLY A 65 5.39 -20.45 7.96
C GLY A 65 6.15 -19.25 8.54
N GLY A 66 5.45 -18.16 8.89
CA GLY A 66 6.07 -16.95 9.42
C GLY A 66 6.74 -16.06 8.37
N SER A 67 6.47 -16.29 7.09
CA SER A 67 6.94 -15.41 6.02
C SER A 67 6.12 -14.12 5.99
N ASP A 68 6.76 -12.97 5.79
CA ASP A 68 6.08 -11.69 5.61
C ASP A 68 6.37 -11.11 4.23
N TYR A 69 5.34 -10.56 3.59
CA TYR A 69 5.43 -9.86 2.33
C TYR A 69 4.94 -8.42 2.48
N CYS A 70 5.41 -7.55 1.61
CA CYS A 70 4.93 -6.17 1.53
C CYS A 70 4.53 -5.87 0.09
N TRP A 71 3.25 -5.54 -0.11
CA TRP A 71 2.80 -4.91 -1.33
C TRP A 71 3.02 -3.41 -1.21
N LEU A 72 3.95 -2.87 -1.99
CA LEU A 72 4.21 -1.42 -2.04
C LEU A 72 3.16 -0.74 -2.91
N GLY A 73 2.46 0.25 -2.33
CA GLY A 73 1.39 0.98 -2.99
C GLY A 73 1.84 2.33 -3.52
N LYS A 74 2.02 3.32 -2.63
CA LYS A 74 2.47 4.67 -3.01
C LYS A 74 3.83 4.98 -2.41
N ALA A 75 4.61 5.75 -3.17
CA ALA A 75 5.82 6.40 -2.70
C ALA A 75 5.76 7.89 -2.99
N SER A 76 6.30 8.71 -2.11
CA SER A 76 6.39 10.16 -2.26
C SER A 76 7.63 10.69 -1.56
N LEU A 77 8.12 11.83 -2.02
CA LEU A 77 9.25 12.53 -1.43
C LEU A 77 8.82 13.93 -1.01
N LEU A 78 9.08 14.30 0.24
CA LEU A 78 8.98 15.68 0.69
C LEU A 78 10.36 16.34 0.57
N VAL A 79 10.44 17.41 -0.22
CA VAL A 79 11.62 18.28 -0.30
C VAL A 79 11.16 19.73 -0.22
N ASN A 80 11.78 20.53 0.67
CA ASN A 80 11.51 21.96 0.82
C ASN A 80 10.01 22.28 1.03
N GLY A 81 9.30 21.42 1.76
CA GLY A 81 7.86 21.57 2.01
C GLY A 81 6.96 21.22 0.81
N VAL A 82 7.49 20.60 -0.24
CA VAL A 82 6.73 20.13 -1.39
C VAL A 82 6.72 18.60 -1.40
N LEU A 83 5.51 18.00 -1.40
CA LEU A 83 5.33 16.55 -1.50
C LEU A 83 5.11 16.15 -2.95
N SER A 84 6.04 15.40 -3.51
CA SER A 84 5.98 14.91 -4.90
C SER A 84 5.87 13.40 -4.94
N PRO A 85 5.02 12.82 -5.82
CA PRO A 85 4.93 11.37 -5.98
C PRO A 85 6.23 10.81 -6.58
N LEU A 86 6.59 9.60 -6.16
CA LEU A 86 7.67 8.82 -6.76
C LEU A 86 7.07 7.68 -7.59
N VAL A 87 7.61 7.46 -8.78
CA VAL A 87 7.26 6.29 -9.61
C VAL A 87 8.07 5.10 -9.11
N LEU A 88 7.39 4.10 -8.54
CA LEU A 88 8.02 2.84 -8.16
C LEU A 88 8.19 2.00 -9.43
N SER A 89 9.44 1.72 -9.82
CA SER A 89 9.71 0.77 -10.90
C SER A 89 9.48 -0.65 -10.39
N THR A 90 8.56 -1.38 -10.98
CA THR A 90 8.39 -2.82 -10.74
C THR A 90 9.48 -3.58 -11.50
N HIS A 91 10.61 -3.86 -10.84
CA HIS A 91 11.49 -4.93 -11.31
C HIS A 91 10.79 -6.27 -11.08
N VAL A 92 10.12 -6.79 -12.10
CA VAL A 92 9.68 -8.19 -12.12
C VAL A 92 10.92 -9.04 -12.37
N SER A 93 11.52 -9.57 -11.32
CA SER A 93 12.48 -10.66 -11.44
C SER A 93 11.72 -11.89 -11.96
N LEU A 94 11.72 -12.10 -13.27
CA LEU A 94 11.30 -13.38 -13.85
C LEU A 94 12.16 -14.46 -13.20
N LEU A 95 11.56 -15.27 -12.33
CA LEU A 95 12.18 -16.53 -11.90
C LEU A 95 12.47 -17.32 -13.18
N PRO A 96 13.67 -17.89 -13.37
CA PRO A 96 13.92 -18.76 -14.49
C PRO A 96 12.93 -19.93 -14.39
N SER A 97 12.12 -20.09 -15.43
CA SER A 97 11.29 -21.27 -15.63
C SER A 97 12.19 -22.49 -15.49
N ILE A 98 11.90 -23.36 -14.51
CA ILE A 98 12.54 -24.66 -14.39
C ILE A 98 12.12 -25.45 -15.63
N GLY A 99 12.98 -25.47 -16.65
CA GLY A 99 12.83 -26.36 -17.78
C GLY A 99 12.96 -27.79 -17.27
N SER A 100 11.88 -28.56 -17.36
CA SER A 100 11.94 -30.00 -17.14
C SER A 100 12.78 -30.63 -18.24
N THR A 101 14.04 -30.93 -17.96
CA THR A 101 14.84 -31.83 -18.80
C THR A 101 14.30 -33.25 -18.60
N ILE A 102 13.42 -33.68 -19.51
CA ILE A 102 13.09 -35.09 -19.67
C ILE A 102 14.26 -35.71 -20.46
N MET A 103 15.06 -36.55 -19.81
CA MET A 103 16.07 -37.39 -20.45
C MET A 103 15.37 -38.45 -21.31
N PRO A 104 15.75 -38.68 -22.58
CA PRO A 104 15.31 -39.85 -23.32
C PRO A 104 16.11 -41.09 -22.87
N GLN A 105 15.41 -42.23 -22.73
CA GLN A 105 16.01 -43.55 -22.68
C GLN A 105 16.30 -44.06 -24.10
#